data_AF-A0A3A8Y347-F1
#
_entry.id   AF-A0A3A8Y347-F1
#
_cell.length_a   1.000
_cell.length_b   1.000
_cell.length_c   1.000
_cell.angle_alpha   90.00
_cell.angle_beta   90.00
_cell.angle_gamma   90.00
#
_symmetry.space_group_name_H-M   'P 1'
#
loop_
_entity.id
_entity.type
_entity.pdbx_description
1 polymer ?
#
loop_
_entity_poly.entity_id
_entity_poly.type
_entity_poly.pdbx_seq_one_letter_code
_entity_poly.pdbx_strand_id
1 'polypeptide(L)'
;MDFGVTSKLWEYGIGSRTSAMTEKNIDGSFAEIAAAKVAEKVADKGYAAGMSFKDMWQTRFPGAYYHIMDGNKIPQSVWDRNDFPMEKFFQDDVDESVLNWEPAGAMPSATGSQVQSRWNSVSGEKSIIVPTKLEEKMKNDPELAKRVMANVEKFITTYSATSVRPGRVCSWLISLDENGEIEKFRVTGSGGNISGPTEAEQRQFEAEQAAKKKRREKYAKLNEESSLKRKMLEQDIDRRYYKSSVARHNAYNAYEKSIVEI
;
A
#
# COMPACT_ATOMS: atom_id res chain seq x y z
N MET A 1 13.73 -33.05 39.62
CA MET A 1 13.51 -31.77 40.32
C MET A 1 12.39 -31.07 39.57
N ASP A 2 11.16 -31.33 40.01
CA ASP A 2 9.95 -30.67 39.50
C ASP A 2 9.69 -29.44 40.36
N PHE A 3 9.72 -28.27 39.74
CA PHE A 3 9.25 -27.04 40.37
C PHE A 3 7.89 -26.68 39.77
N GLY A 4 6.84 -27.11 40.47
CA GLY A 4 5.48 -26.62 40.29
C GLY A 4 5.42 -25.13 40.65
N VAL A 5 4.97 -24.31 39.70
CA VAL A 5 4.69 -22.89 39.92
C VAL A 5 3.31 -22.78 40.57
N THR A 6 3.32 -22.39 41.83
CA THR A 6 2.14 -22.07 42.62
C THR A 6 1.64 -20.65 42.32
N SER A 7 0.32 -20.54 42.29
CA SER A 7 -0.50 -19.34 42.22
C SER A 7 -0.42 -18.49 43.50
N LYS A 8 -0.18 -17.19 43.34
CA LYS A 8 -0.46 -16.05 44.25
C LYS A 8 -0.18 -14.80 43.39
N LEU A 9 -0.97 -13.73 43.31
CA LEU A 9 -1.69 -13.01 44.36
C LEU A 9 -2.83 -12.18 43.73
N TRP A 10 -3.93 -12.13 44.49
CA TRP A 10 -5.08 -11.25 44.34
C TRP A 10 -4.76 -9.79 44.72
N GLU A 11 -5.72 -8.92 44.38
CA GLU A 11 -6.03 -7.60 44.95
C GLU A 11 -5.19 -6.39 44.51
N TYR A 12 -5.76 -5.61 43.58
CA TYR A 12 -5.88 -4.16 43.77
C TYR A 12 -7.18 -3.64 43.16
N GLY A 13 -8.10 -3.22 44.03
CA GLY A 13 -8.93 -2.03 43.84
C GLY A 13 -10.15 -2.12 42.91
N ILE A 14 -11.25 -2.65 43.41
CA ILE A 14 -12.60 -2.27 42.92
C ILE A 14 -12.90 -0.87 43.46
N GLY A 15 -12.69 0.14 42.61
CA GLY A 15 -13.15 1.52 42.81
C GLY A 15 -14.18 1.86 41.75
N SER A 16 -15.44 1.94 42.18
CA SER A 16 -16.61 2.28 41.37
C SER A 16 -16.52 3.69 40.77
N ARG A 17 -16.55 3.78 39.44
CA ARG A 17 -17.11 4.93 38.73
C ARG A 17 -17.98 4.44 37.58
N THR A 18 -19.26 4.31 37.87
CA THR A 18 -20.33 4.26 36.87
C THR A 18 -20.31 5.57 36.08
N SER A 19 -19.73 5.55 34.89
CA SER A 19 -20.21 6.39 33.80
C SER A 19 -20.86 5.43 32.82
N ALA A 20 -22.20 5.49 32.77
CA ALA A 20 -22.97 4.81 31.75
C ALA A 20 -22.57 5.40 30.39
N MET A 21 -21.58 4.80 29.73
CA MET A 21 -21.47 4.94 28.29
C MET A 21 -22.59 4.08 27.72
N THR A 22 -23.61 4.74 27.17
CA THR A 22 -24.55 4.09 26.28
C THR A 22 -23.74 3.61 25.08
N GLU A 23 -23.28 2.36 25.13
CA GLU A 23 -22.65 1.69 24.00
C GLU A 23 -23.71 1.55 22.91
N LYS A 24 -23.72 2.48 21.97
CA LYS A 24 -24.33 2.25 20.67
C LYS A 24 -23.47 1.19 19.99
N ASN A 25 -23.98 -0.04 19.91
CA ASN A 25 -23.41 -1.08 19.06
C ASN A 25 -23.42 -0.55 17.62
N ILE A 26 -22.24 -0.13 17.15
CA ILE A 26 -21.99 0.22 15.77
C ILE A 26 -21.33 -1.02 15.16
N ASP A 27 -22.11 -1.81 14.43
CA ASP A 27 -21.58 -2.90 13.61
C ASP A 27 -20.73 -2.30 12.49
N GLY A 28 -19.40 -2.37 12.65
CA GLY A 28 -18.43 -1.86 11.69
C GLY A 28 -17.06 -2.50 11.90
N SER A 29 -16.23 -2.49 10.86
CA SER A 29 -14.84 -2.97 10.95
C SER A 29 -14.06 -2.14 11.99
N PHE A 30 -13.05 -2.73 12.63
CA PHE A 30 -12.20 -2.02 13.61
C PHE A 30 -11.63 -0.70 13.05
N ALA A 31 -11.37 -0.65 11.74
CA ALA A 31 -10.94 0.56 11.04
C ALA A 31 -12.04 1.64 10.98
N GLU A 32 -13.31 1.26 10.80
CA GLU A 32 -14.45 2.18 10.78
C GLU A 32 -14.74 2.70 12.19
N ILE A 33 -14.66 1.84 13.21
CA ILE A 33 -14.84 2.24 14.61
C ILE A 33 -13.71 3.20 15.04
N ALA A 34 -12.46 2.92 14.64
CA ALA A 34 -11.35 3.82 14.89
C ALA A 34 -11.50 5.16 14.15
N ALA A 35 -11.92 5.14 12.88
CA ALA A 35 -12.18 6.35 12.11
C ALA A 35 -13.32 7.18 12.72
N ALA A 36 -14.40 6.54 13.18
CA ALA A 36 -15.52 7.20 13.86
C ALA A 36 -15.10 7.84 15.19
N LYS A 37 -14.29 7.13 16.00
CA LYS A 37 -13.78 7.63 17.29
C LYS A 37 -12.75 8.77 17.12
N VAL A 38 -11.99 8.75 16.02
CA VAL A 38 -11.12 9.87 15.63
C VAL A 38 -11.95 11.05 15.14
N ALA A 39 -13.00 10.81 14.34
CA ALA A 39 -13.92 11.87 13.90
C ALA A 39 -14.67 12.54 15.08
N GLU A 40 -15.08 11.76 16.08
CA GLU A 40 -15.68 12.26 17.34
C GLU A 40 -14.70 13.16 18.11
N LYS A 41 -13.44 12.72 18.27
CA LYS A 41 -12.38 13.56 18.87
C LYS A 41 -12.01 14.80 18.04
N VAL A 42 -12.27 14.77 16.74
CA VAL A 42 -12.02 15.90 15.85
C VAL A 42 -13.13 16.95 15.96
N ALA A 43 -14.39 16.52 16.17
CA ALA A 43 -15.50 17.42 16.47
C ALA A 43 -15.34 18.20 17.79
N ASP A 44 -14.54 17.68 18.73
CA ASP A 44 -14.21 18.34 20.00
C ASP A 44 -13.15 19.47 19.88
N LYS A 45 -12.53 19.66 18.70
CA LYS A 45 -11.78 20.90 18.43
C LYS A 45 -12.77 22.00 18.09
N GLY A 46 -13.36 22.61 19.13
CA GLY A 46 -14.32 23.68 18.97
C GLY A 46 -13.79 24.81 18.10
N TYR A 47 -14.40 25.00 16.93
CA TYR A 47 -14.21 26.20 16.13
C TYR A 47 -14.73 27.40 16.92
N ALA A 48 -13.97 28.49 16.97
CA ALA A 48 -14.37 29.70 17.69
C ALA A 48 -15.70 30.23 17.12
N ALA A 49 -16.54 30.79 18.00
CA ALA A 49 -17.80 31.41 17.57
C ALA A 49 -17.52 32.54 16.56
N GLY A 50 -18.21 32.49 15.41
CA GLY A 50 -18.07 33.49 14.34
C GLY A 50 -16.96 33.21 13.32
N MET A 51 -16.24 32.08 13.42
CA MET A 51 -15.25 31.67 12.43
C MET A 51 -15.94 31.37 11.08
N SER A 52 -15.39 31.88 9.97
CA SER A 52 -15.92 31.56 8.63
C SER A 52 -15.55 30.13 8.23
N PHE A 53 -16.27 29.54 7.26
CA PHE A 53 -15.93 28.20 6.76
C PHE A 53 -14.51 28.14 6.18
N LYS A 54 -14.08 29.19 5.48
CA LYS A 54 -12.69 29.34 5.00
C LYS A 54 -11.69 29.27 6.15
N ASP A 55 -11.94 29.98 7.24
CA ASP A 55 -11.04 30.00 8.41
C ASP A 55 -11.01 28.62 9.10
N MET A 56 -12.15 27.93 9.19
CA MET A 56 -12.22 26.56 9.71
C MET A 56 -11.35 25.62 8.86
N TRP A 57 -11.52 25.67 7.54
CA TRP A 57 -10.78 24.87 6.56
C TRP A 57 -9.27 25.09 6.68
N GLN A 58 -8.82 26.34 6.70
CA GLN A 58 -7.40 26.68 6.74
C GLN A 58 -6.76 26.48 8.12
N THR A 59 -7.54 26.60 9.20
CA THR A 59 -7.10 26.23 10.55
C THR A 59 -6.91 24.71 10.66
N ARG A 60 -7.82 23.93 10.08
CA ARG A 60 -7.75 22.47 10.08
C ARG A 60 -6.63 21.94 9.18
N PHE A 61 -6.49 22.54 8.01
CA PHE A 61 -5.52 22.17 6.99
C PHE A 61 -4.66 23.39 6.66
N PRO A 62 -3.58 23.64 7.43
CA PRO A 62 -2.69 24.77 7.17
C PRO A 62 -2.12 24.71 5.75
N GLY A 63 -2.16 25.84 5.04
CA GLY A 63 -1.74 25.94 3.64
C GLY A 63 -2.74 25.40 2.62
N ALA A 64 -3.96 25.04 3.03
CA ALA A 64 -5.00 24.60 2.10
C ALA A 64 -5.64 25.77 1.34
N TYR A 65 -5.93 25.52 0.06
CA TYR A 65 -6.54 26.46 -0.87
C TYR A 65 -8.06 26.46 -0.75
N TYR A 66 -8.66 27.63 -0.96
CA TYR A 66 -10.10 27.85 -0.80
C TYR A 66 -10.64 28.70 -1.95
N HIS A 67 -11.58 28.14 -2.71
CA HIS A 67 -12.07 28.73 -3.95
C HIS A 67 -13.59 28.92 -3.92
N ILE A 68 -14.04 30.15 -4.20
CA ILE A 68 -15.46 30.45 -4.34
C ILE A 68 -15.81 30.43 -5.83
N MET A 69 -16.29 29.29 -6.32
CA MET A 69 -16.70 29.10 -7.71
C MET A 69 -17.64 27.90 -7.85
N ASP A 70 -18.29 27.78 -9.00
CA ASP A 70 -19.27 26.73 -9.26
C ASP A 70 -18.64 25.53 -9.99
N GLY A 71 -18.22 24.53 -9.21
CA GLY A 71 -17.66 23.28 -9.72
C GLY A 71 -18.65 22.42 -10.52
N ASN A 72 -19.97 22.66 -10.40
CA ASN A 72 -20.98 21.94 -11.18
C ASN A 72 -20.85 22.24 -12.68
N LYS A 73 -20.29 23.41 -13.04
CA LYS A 73 -20.03 23.80 -14.44
C LYS A 73 -19.05 22.87 -15.13
N ILE A 74 -18.19 22.18 -14.38
CA ILE A 74 -17.25 21.19 -14.93
C ILE A 74 -17.97 19.84 -15.03
N PRO A 75 -18.15 19.28 -16.25
CA PRO A 75 -18.73 17.96 -16.42
C PRO A 75 -17.87 16.88 -15.75
N GLN A 76 -18.49 15.85 -15.18
CA GLN A 76 -17.78 14.73 -14.55
C GLN A 76 -16.78 14.06 -15.51
N SER A 77 -17.16 13.91 -16.78
CA SER A 77 -16.29 13.34 -17.83
C SER A 77 -15.03 14.15 -18.10
N VAL A 78 -15.04 15.46 -17.84
CA VAL A 78 -13.89 16.35 -17.94
C VAL A 78 -13.09 16.29 -16.64
N TRP A 79 -13.76 16.37 -15.49
CA TRP A 79 -13.17 16.29 -14.15
C TRP A 79 -12.32 15.05 -13.96
N ASP A 80 -12.74 13.89 -14.49
CA ASP A 80 -12.08 12.60 -14.33
C ASP A 80 -10.89 12.37 -15.28
N ARG A 81 -10.62 13.29 -16.21
CA ARG A 81 -9.48 13.15 -17.11
C ARG A 81 -8.13 13.39 -16.43
N ASN A 82 -7.12 12.65 -16.87
CA ASN A 82 -5.76 12.76 -16.34
C ASN A 82 -5.04 14.06 -16.73
N ASP A 83 -5.47 14.70 -17.82
CA ASP A 83 -4.97 16.01 -18.28
C ASP A 83 -5.75 17.20 -17.74
N PHE A 84 -6.86 17.00 -17.02
CA PHE A 84 -7.60 18.09 -16.40
C PHE A 84 -6.65 18.94 -15.53
N PRO A 85 -6.62 20.28 -15.69
CA PRO A 85 -5.70 21.21 -15.01
C PRO A 85 -5.97 21.36 -13.50
N MET A 86 -6.00 20.25 -12.77
CA MET A 86 -6.30 20.24 -11.34
C MET A 86 -5.29 21.06 -10.52
N GLU A 87 -4.04 21.12 -10.97
CA GLU A 87 -2.96 21.86 -10.32
C GLU A 87 -3.25 23.36 -10.20
N LYS A 88 -4.10 23.90 -11.09
CA LYS A 88 -4.51 25.30 -11.02
C LYS A 88 -5.30 25.59 -9.75
N PHE A 89 -6.07 24.64 -9.23
CA PHE A 89 -6.83 24.81 -7.98
C PHE A 89 -5.96 24.79 -6.72
N PHE A 90 -4.66 24.55 -6.85
CA PHE A 90 -3.70 24.60 -5.75
C PHE A 90 -2.85 25.88 -5.83
N GLN A 91 -3.51 26.98 -6.20
CA GLN A 91 -2.97 28.33 -6.26
C GLN A 91 -3.95 29.25 -5.54
N ASP A 92 -3.47 30.38 -5.01
CA ASP A 92 -4.35 31.32 -4.29
C ASP A 92 -5.44 31.89 -5.18
N ASP A 93 -5.09 32.21 -6.43
CA ASP A 93 -6.00 32.72 -7.44
C ASP A 93 -6.18 31.69 -8.55
N VAL A 94 -7.45 31.38 -8.87
CA VAL A 94 -7.81 30.44 -9.94
C VAL A 94 -8.55 31.20 -11.02
N ASP A 95 -8.04 31.11 -12.23
CA ASP A 95 -8.70 31.63 -13.42
C ASP A 95 -9.98 30.84 -13.72
N GLU A 96 -11.13 31.52 -13.72
CA GLU A 96 -12.45 30.92 -14.01
C GLU A 96 -12.54 30.23 -15.38
N SER A 97 -11.63 30.53 -16.32
CA SER A 97 -11.52 29.79 -17.58
C SER A 97 -11.31 28.29 -17.39
N VAL A 98 -10.78 27.87 -16.22
CA VAL A 98 -10.66 26.45 -15.86
C VAL A 98 -12.00 25.72 -15.81
N LEU A 99 -13.09 26.43 -15.51
CA LEU A 99 -14.45 25.88 -15.47
C LEU A 99 -14.97 25.50 -16.87
N ASN A 100 -14.44 26.15 -17.91
CA ASN A 100 -14.79 25.92 -19.31
C ASN A 100 -13.67 25.18 -20.06
N TRP A 101 -12.73 24.55 -19.34
CA TRP A 101 -11.62 23.85 -19.96
C TRP A 101 -12.12 22.64 -20.77
N GLU A 102 -11.62 22.52 -22.00
CA GLU A 102 -11.93 21.41 -22.89
C GLU A 102 -10.69 20.56 -23.19
N PRO A 103 -10.85 19.23 -23.30
CA PRO A 103 -9.73 18.36 -23.63
C PRO A 103 -9.31 18.53 -25.09
N ALA A 104 -8.02 18.75 -25.31
CA ALA A 104 -7.47 18.90 -26.66
C ALA A 104 -7.30 17.56 -27.43
N GLY A 105 -7.46 16.41 -26.76
CA GLY A 105 -7.22 15.10 -27.39
C GLY A 105 -7.61 13.89 -26.56
N ALA A 106 -7.04 12.74 -26.91
CA ALA A 106 -7.26 11.48 -26.19
C ALA A 106 -6.82 11.57 -24.72
N MET A 107 -7.50 10.82 -23.84
CA MET A 107 -7.15 10.78 -22.42
C MET A 107 -5.72 10.23 -22.25
N PRO A 108 -4.79 10.99 -21.63
CA PRO A 108 -3.44 10.50 -21.43
C PRO A 108 -3.40 9.40 -20.36
N SER A 109 -2.41 8.52 -20.46
CA SER A 109 -2.18 7.49 -19.44
C SER A 109 -1.89 8.12 -18.08
N ALA A 110 -2.51 7.57 -17.03
CA ALA A 110 -2.25 7.97 -15.65
C ALA A 110 -0.78 7.76 -15.25
N THR A 111 -0.07 6.82 -15.88
CA THR A 111 1.35 6.54 -15.64
C THR A 111 2.30 7.37 -16.52
N GLY A 112 1.76 8.24 -17.39
CA GLY A 112 2.57 9.11 -18.24
C GLY A 112 3.38 10.10 -17.41
N SER A 113 4.63 10.35 -17.82
CA SER A 113 5.56 11.22 -17.07
C SER A 113 5.03 12.64 -16.85
N GLN A 114 4.37 13.23 -17.86
CA GLN A 114 3.77 14.56 -17.74
C GLN A 114 2.61 14.59 -16.74
N VAL A 115 1.75 13.57 -16.74
CA VAL A 115 0.64 13.45 -15.79
C VAL A 115 1.18 13.28 -14.37
N GLN A 116 2.13 12.36 -14.19
CA GLN A 116 2.78 12.14 -12.90
C GLN A 116 3.50 13.38 -12.38
N SER A 117 4.20 14.13 -13.25
CA SER A 117 4.87 15.38 -12.87
C SER A 117 3.88 16.42 -12.34
N ARG A 118 2.72 16.57 -12.98
CA ARG A 118 1.66 17.51 -12.55
C ARG A 118 0.99 17.07 -11.25
N TRP A 119 0.77 15.77 -11.05
CA TRP A 119 0.21 15.28 -9.79
C TRP A 119 1.21 15.38 -8.64
N ASN A 120 2.49 15.19 -8.90
CA ASN A 120 3.56 15.32 -7.91
C ASN A 120 3.80 16.79 -7.52
N SER A 121 3.54 17.76 -8.40
CA SER A 121 3.77 19.18 -8.09
C SER A 121 2.86 19.73 -7.00
N VAL A 122 1.70 19.10 -6.77
CA VAL A 122 0.74 19.49 -5.73
C VAL A 122 0.71 18.51 -4.55
N SER A 123 1.73 17.66 -4.43
CA SER A 123 1.77 16.54 -3.49
C SER A 123 1.50 16.94 -2.04
N GLY A 124 0.41 16.44 -1.45
CA GLY A 124 0.05 16.65 -0.04
C GLY A 124 -0.84 17.87 0.20
N GLU A 125 -1.00 18.72 -0.80
CA GLU A 125 -1.82 19.92 -0.75
C GLU A 125 -3.31 19.58 -0.77
N LYS A 126 -4.12 20.52 -0.28
CA LYS A 126 -5.58 20.36 -0.21
C LYS A 126 -6.23 21.61 -0.76
N SER A 127 -7.25 21.42 -1.55
CA SER A 127 -8.02 22.48 -2.18
C SER A 127 -9.50 22.14 -2.12
N ILE A 128 -10.32 23.14 -1.80
CA ILE A 128 -11.77 23.02 -1.76
C ILE A 128 -12.43 24.10 -2.61
N ILE A 129 -13.41 23.68 -3.40
CA ILE A 129 -14.28 24.53 -4.23
C ILE A 129 -15.65 24.60 -3.55
N VAL A 130 -16.10 25.82 -3.27
CA VAL A 130 -17.36 26.12 -2.59
C VAL A 130 -18.21 27.01 -3.51
N PRO A 131 -19.43 26.58 -3.89
CA PRO A 131 -20.33 27.41 -4.66
C PRO A 131 -20.70 28.70 -3.92
N THR A 132 -20.82 29.82 -4.63
CA THR A 132 -21.16 31.13 -4.05
C THR A 132 -22.42 31.09 -3.17
N LYS A 133 -23.45 30.36 -3.61
CA LYS A 133 -24.69 30.20 -2.83
C LYS A 133 -24.48 29.44 -1.52
N LEU A 134 -23.61 28.44 -1.50
CA LEU A 134 -23.29 27.71 -0.27
C LEU A 134 -22.50 28.59 0.69
N GLU A 135 -21.51 29.34 0.18
CA GLU A 135 -20.73 30.31 0.94
C GLU A 135 -21.64 31.33 1.65
N GLU A 136 -22.63 31.87 0.94
CA GLU A 136 -23.62 32.80 1.52
C GLU A 136 -24.51 32.14 2.59
N LYS A 137 -24.96 30.90 2.37
CA LYS A 137 -25.72 30.15 3.38
C LYS A 137 -24.90 29.95 4.66
N MET A 138 -23.64 29.52 4.52
CA MET A 138 -22.75 29.28 5.66
C MET A 138 -22.37 30.55 6.43
N LYS A 139 -22.32 31.72 5.78
CA LYS A 139 -22.14 33.01 6.47
C LYS A 139 -23.31 33.35 7.40
N ASN A 140 -24.53 32.98 7.00
CA ASN A 140 -25.75 33.25 7.78
C ASN A 140 -26.06 32.13 8.78
N ASP A 141 -25.55 30.92 8.54
CA ASP A 141 -25.73 29.75 9.40
C ASP A 141 -24.37 29.12 9.77
N PRO A 142 -23.78 29.53 10.91
CA PRO A 142 -22.53 28.95 11.40
C PRO A 142 -22.62 27.47 11.75
N GLU A 143 -23.80 26.95 12.07
CA GLU A 143 -23.98 25.52 12.37
C GLU A 143 -23.93 24.68 11.09
N LEU A 144 -24.47 25.22 9.98
CA LEU A 144 -24.27 24.64 8.65
C LEU A 144 -22.77 24.57 8.30
N ALA A 145 -22.01 25.65 8.51
CA ALA A 145 -20.57 25.67 8.23
C ALA A 145 -19.82 24.56 9.00
N LYS A 146 -20.10 24.41 10.30
CA LYS A 146 -19.52 23.34 11.14
C LYS A 146 -19.89 21.95 10.63
N ARG A 147 -21.15 21.75 10.24
CA ARG A 147 -21.63 20.46 9.70
C ARG A 147 -20.92 20.10 8.41
N VAL A 148 -20.78 21.05 7.50
CA VAL A 148 -20.05 20.85 6.22
C VAL A 148 -18.58 20.53 6.50
N MET A 149 -17.94 21.25 7.43
CA MET A 149 -16.54 21.00 7.80
C MET A 149 -16.36 19.59 8.37
N ALA A 150 -17.24 19.18 9.29
CA ALA A 150 -17.22 17.84 9.85
C ALA A 150 -17.43 16.75 8.78
N ASN A 151 -18.29 16.99 7.79
CA ASN A 151 -18.51 16.07 6.66
C ASN A 151 -17.24 15.89 5.83
N VAL A 152 -16.58 17.00 5.47
CA VAL A 152 -15.32 16.98 4.70
C VAL A 152 -14.20 16.31 5.48
N GLU A 153 -14.04 16.59 6.77
CA GLU A 153 -13.05 15.93 7.62
C GLU A 153 -13.28 14.43 7.74
N LYS A 154 -14.54 14.03 7.94
CA LYS A 154 -14.93 12.63 8.00
C LYS A 154 -14.63 11.93 6.68
N PHE A 155 -14.93 12.57 5.56
CA PHE A 155 -14.62 12.05 4.23
C PHE A 155 -13.13 11.83 4.04
N ILE A 156 -12.30 12.86 4.27
CA ILE A 156 -10.84 12.77 4.12
C ILE A 156 -10.27 11.69 5.04
N THR A 157 -10.70 11.63 6.30
CA THR A 157 -10.23 10.67 7.29
C THR A 157 -10.60 9.23 6.90
N THR A 158 -11.86 9.01 6.54
CA THR A 158 -12.38 7.68 6.16
C THR A 158 -11.71 7.20 4.88
N TYR A 159 -11.65 8.03 3.85
CA TYR A 159 -11.03 7.69 2.58
C TYR A 159 -9.53 7.42 2.74
N SER A 160 -8.83 8.21 3.57
CA SER A 160 -7.42 7.95 3.90
C SER A 160 -7.20 6.61 4.60
N ALA A 161 -8.14 6.18 5.44
CA ALA A 161 -8.05 4.91 6.16
C ALA A 161 -8.40 3.69 5.30
N THR A 162 -9.36 3.82 4.38
CA THR A 162 -9.91 2.68 3.63
C THR A 162 -9.33 2.54 2.23
N SER A 163 -8.97 3.66 1.59
CA SER A 163 -8.69 3.71 0.15
C SER A 163 -7.26 4.15 -0.17
N VAL A 164 -6.56 4.76 0.79
CA VAL A 164 -5.17 5.19 0.62
C VAL A 164 -4.24 4.21 1.33
N ARG A 165 -3.14 3.85 0.65
CA ARG A 165 -2.09 3.03 1.28
C ARG A 165 -1.45 3.79 2.44
N PRO A 166 -1.23 3.14 3.61
CA PRO A 166 -0.56 3.78 4.74
C PRO A 166 0.78 4.40 4.34
N GLY A 167 1.06 5.61 4.83
CA GLY A 167 2.30 6.35 4.54
C GLY A 167 2.34 7.07 3.19
N ARG A 168 1.27 7.02 2.39
CA ARG A 168 1.20 7.78 1.14
C ARG A 168 0.78 9.23 1.39
N VAL A 169 1.51 10.17 0.80
CA VAL A 169 1.13 11.58 0.74
C VAL A 169 0.15 11.79 -0.42
N CYS A 170 -1.05 12.25 -0.10
CA CYS A 170 -2.13 12.48 -1.06
C CYS A 170 -2.53 13.94 -1.09
N SER A 171 -2.79 14.42 -2.30
CA SER A 171 -3.39 15.71 -2.59
C SER A 171 -4.89 15.56 -2.79
N TRP A 172 -5.63 16.57 -2.38
CA TRP A 172 -7.10 16.55 -2.36
C TRP A 172 -7.65 17.75 -3.09
N LEU A 173 -8.47 17.51 -4.11
CA LEU A 173 -9.33 18.52 -4.71
C LEU A 173 -10.78 18.11 -4.46
N ILE A 174 -11.52 18.93 -3.72
CA ILE A 174 -12.90 18.62 -3.30
C ILE A 174 -13.82 19.74 -3.82
N SER A 175 -14.94 19.39 -4.44
CA SER A 175 -15.99 20.31 -4.85
C SER A 175 -17.26 20.01 -4.05
N LEU A 176 -17.85 21.05 -3.48
CA LEU A 176 -19.12 20.96 -2.76
C LEU A 176 -20.30 21.38 -3.63
N ASP A 177 -21.48 20.85 -3.33
CA ASP A 177 -22.75 21.28 -3.93
C ASP A 177 -23.38 22.47 -3.16
N GLU A 178 -24.56 22.94 -3.57
CA GLU A 178 -25.27 24.04 -2.88
C GLU A 178 -25.79 23.69 -1.47
N ASN A 179 -25.75 22.41 -1.07
CA ASN A 179 -26.21 21.89 0.22
C ASN A 179 -25.04 21.63 1.20
N GLY A 180 -23.80 21.69 0.71
CA GLY A 180 -22.61 21.37 1.48
C GLY A 180 -22.23 19.89 1.47
N GLU A 181 -22.78 19.13 0.53
CA GLU A 181 -22.37 17.76 0.26
C GLU A 181 -21.21 17.74 -0.75
N ILE A 182 -20.40 16.69 -0.67
CA ILE A 182 -19.29 16.49 -1.61
C ILE A 182 -19.86 16.01 -2.94
N GLU A 183 -19.85 16.90 -3.94
CA GLU A 183 -20.35 16.59 -5.28
C GLU A 183 -19.30 15.83 -6.09
N LYS A 184 -18.06 16.36 -6.11
CA LYS A 184 -16.94 15.82 -6.86
C LYS A 184 -15.70 15.86 -6.02
N PHE A 185 -14.83 14.89 -6.22
CA PHE A 185 -13.51 14.92 -5.60
C PHE A 185 -12.48 14.27 -6.51
N ARG A 186 -11.22 14.62 -6.29
CA ARG A 186 -10.08 13.93 -6.88
C ARG A 186 -9.00 13.80 -5.83
N VAL A 187 -8.54 12.57 -5.66
CA VAL A 187 -7.41 12.24 -4.78
C VAL A 187 -6.26 11.79 -5.66
N THR A 188 -5.18 12.55 -5.68
CA THR A 188 -3.95 12.16 -6.35
C THR A 188 -2.92 11.81 -5.30
N GLY A 189 -2.44 10.56 -5.33
CA GLY A 189 -1.26 10.21 -4.58
C GLY A 189 -0.04 10.59 -5.40
N SER A 190 0.86 11.38 -4.82
CA SER A 190 2.22 11.41 -5.35
C SER A 190 2.70 9.97 -5.42
N GLY A 191 3.37 9.62 -6.52
CA GLY A 191 4.01 8.33 -6.67
C GLY A 191 4.74 8.07 -5.36
N GLY A 192 4.30 7.05 -4.61
CA GLY A 192 5.12 6.61 -3.50
C GLY A 192 6.48 6.40 -4.12
N ASN A 193 7.53 6.96 -3.51
CA ASN A 193 8.82 6.34 -3.69
C ASN A 193 8.52 4.85 -3.61
N ILE A 194 8.66 4.14 -4.74
CA ILE A 194 8.94 2.73 -4.65
C ILE A 194 10.26 2.81 -3.91
N SER A 195 10.20 2.79 -2.58
CA SER A 195 11.37 2.62 -1.77
C SER A 195 11.80 1.25 -2.23
N GLY A 196 12.74 1.24 -3.18
CA GLY A 196 13.48 0.05 -3.47
C GLY A 196 13.97 -0.49 -2.14
N PRO A 197 14.18 -1.81 -2.03
CA PRO A 197 14.73 -2.40 -0.83
C PRO A 197 15.88 -1.51 -0.34
N THR A 198 15.83 -1.16 0.94
CA THR A 198 16.84 -0.34 1.62
C THR A 198 18.23 -0.90 1.28
N GLU A 199 19.28 -0.09 1.28
CA GLU A 199 20.64 -0.59 0.95
C GLU A 199 21.02 -1.82 1.79
N ALA A 200 20.53 -1.90 3.04
CA ALA A 200 20.65 -3.08 3.90
C ALA A 200 19.91 -4.32 3.35
N GLU A 201 18.70 -4.16 2.82
CA GLU A 201 17.88 -5.24 2.25
C GLU A 201 18.46 -5.71 0.90
N GLN A 202 19.02 -4.79 0.10
CA GLN A 202 19.76 -5.14 -1.12
C GLN A 202 21.02 -5.96 -0.80
N ARG A 203 21.81 -5.53 0.19
CA ARG A 203 22.99 -6.28 0.64
C ARG A 203 22.62 -7.66 1.19
N GLN A 204 21.51 -7.79 1.91
CA GLN A 204 21.01 -9.09 2.38
C GLN A 204 20.59 -9.99 1.21
N PHE A 205 19.86 -9.45 0.24
CA PHE A 205 19.44 -10.19 -0.94
C PHE A 205 20.63 -10.66 -1.78
N GLU A 206 21.63 -9.80 -2.00
CA GLU A 206 22.87 -10.15 -2.70
C GLU A 206 23.66 -11.23 -1.95
N ALA A 207 23.78 -11.11 -0.63
CA ALA A 207 24.44 -12.11 0.22
C ALA A 207 23.72 -13.47 0.16
N GLU A 208 22.39 -13.47 0.18
CA GLU A 208 21.58 -14.69 0.09
C GLU A 208 21.74 -15.35 -1.29
N GLN A 209 21.75 -14.55 -2.37
CA GLN A 209 21.96 -15.06 -3.73
C GLN A 209 23.38 -15.63 -3.90
N ALA A 210 24.39 -14.97 -3.36
CA ALA A 210 25.76 -15.47 -3.34
C ALA A 210 25.88 -16.78 -2.55
N ALA A 211 25.21 -16.90 -1.40
CA ALA A 211 25.15 -18.13 -0.62
C ALA A 211 24.42 -19.26 -1.38
N LYS A 212 23.30 -18.96 -2.05
CA LYS A 212 22.60 -19.90 -2.93
C LYS A 212 23.46 -20.37 -4.09
N LYS A 213 24.25 -19.48 -4.71
CA LYS A 213 25.18 -19.83 -5.79
C LYS A 213 26.28 -20.78 -5.28
N LYS A 214 26.93 -20.46 -4.16
CA LYS A 214 27.96 -21.32 -3.53
C LYS A 214 27.41 -22.70 -3.15
N ARG A 215 26.16 -22.78 -2.66
CA ARG A 215 25.51 -24.07 -2.37
C ARG A 215 25.32 -24.89 -3.65
N ARG A 216 24.80 -24.28 -4.71
CA ARG A 216 24.61 -24.96 -6.01
C ARG A 216 25.93 -25.49 -6.58
N GLU A 217 27.00 -24.69 -6.52
CA GLU A 217 28.33 -25.12 -6.97
C GLU A 217 28.88 -26.30 -6.15
N LYS A 218 28.72 -26.28 -4.82
CA LYS A 218 29.10 -27.42 -3.97
C LYS A 218 28.31 -28.69 -4.30
N TYR A 219 26.99 -28.56 -4.47
CA TYR A 219 26.16 -29.70 -4.85
C TYR A 219 26.52 -30.24 -6.24
N ALA A 220 26.85 -29.37 -7.21
CA ALA A 220 27.32 -29.79 -8.52
C ALA A 220 28.62 -30.60 -8.43
N LYS A 221 29.62 -30.13 -7.67
CA LYS A 221 30.87 -30.87 -7.45
C LYS A 221 30.66 -32.22 -6.79
N LEU A 222 29.85 -32.28 -5.73
CA LEU A 222 29.52 -33.55 -5.07
C LEU A 222 28.81 -34.54 -6.00
N ASN A 223 27.95 -34.03 -6.88
CA ASN A 223 27.27 -34.86 -7.86
C ASN A 223 28.23 -35.39 -8.94
N GLU A 224 29.16 -34.56 -9.42
CA GLU A 224 30.23 -34.97 -10.34
C GLU A 224 31.15 -36.02 -9.71
N GLU A 225 31.62 -35.81 -8.48
CA GLU A 225 32.43 -36.77 -7.74
C GLU A 225 31.70 -38.11 -7.53
N SER A 226 30.41 -38.05 -7.18
CA SER A 226 29.57 -39.24 -7.03
C SER A 226 29.41 -39.98 -8.36
N SER A 227 29.19 -39.26 -9.46
CA SER A 227 29.12 -39.83 -10.81
C SER A 227 30.42 -40.53 -11.20
N LEU A 228 31.57 -39.90 -10.94
CA LEU A 228 32.89 -40.48 -11.21
C LEU A 228 33.14 -41.74 -10.38
N LYS A 229 32.81 -41.73 -9.08
CA LYS A 229 32.92 -42.92 -8.22
C LYS A 229 32.07 -44.08 -8.72
N ARG A 230 30.84 -43.81 -9.18
CA ARG A 230 29.96 -44.83 -9.77
C ARG A 230 30.57 -45.42 -11.05
N LYS A 231 31.08 -44.58 -11.95
CA LYS A 231 31.76 -45.05 -13.18
C LYS A 231 32.98 -45.91 -12.88
N MET A 232 33.81 -45.50 -11.91
CA MET A 232 34.98 -46.26 -11.50
C MET A 232 34.60 -47.63 -10.92
N LEU A 233 33.55 -47.68 -10.10
CA LEU A 233 33.04 -48.93 -9.54
C LEU A 233 32.50 -49.86 -10.63
N GLU A 234 31.75 -49.32 -11.59
CA GLU A 234 31.23 -50.08 -12.74
C GLU A 234 32.36 -50.67 -13.59
N GLN A 235 33.39 -49.87 -13.91
CA GLN A 235 34.57 -50.34 -14.63
C GLN A 235 35.32 -51.45 -13.87
N ASP A 236 35.44 -51.34 -12.54
CA ASP A 236 36.10 -52.37 -11.75
C ASP A 236 35.28 -53.66 -11.66
N ILE A 237 33.95 -53.55 -11.56
CA ILE A 237 33.03 -54.70 -11.62
C ILE A 237 33.15 -55.41 -12.98
N ASP A 238 33.08 -54.66 -14.08
CA ASP A 238 33.21 -55.20 -15.44
C ASP A 238 34.57 -55.88 -15.65
N ARG A 239 35.65 -55.27 -15.15
CA ARG A 239 36.98 -55.86 -15.20
C ARG A 239 37.06 -57.17 -14.44
N ARG A 240 36.47 -57.25 -13.24
CA ARG A 240 36.42 -58.50 -12.46
C ARG A 240 35.58 -59.57 -13.16
N TYR A 241 34.43 -59.18 -13.71
CA TYR A 241 33.58 -60.08 -14.47
C TYR A 241 34.30 -60.67 -15.69
N TYR A 242 34.97 -59.82 -16.47
CA TYR A 242 35.75 -60.24 -17.64
C TYR A 242 36.87 -61.21 -17.24
N LYS A 243 37.68 -60.88 -16.21
CA LYS A 243 38.73 -61.78 -15.71
C LYS A 243 38.17 -63.12 -15.26
N SER A 244 37.05 -63.12 -14.54
CA SER A 244 36.37 -64.35 -14.11
C SER A 244 35.84 -65.16 -15.29
N SER A 245 35.29 -64.49 -16.31
CA SER A 245 34.80 -65.12 -17.53
C SER A 245 35.93 -65.81 -18.31
N VAL A 246 37.06 -65.11 -18.52
CA VAL A 246 38.25 -65.67 -19.17
C VAL A 246 38.80 -66.86 -18.38
N ALA A 247 38.89 -66.75 -17.05
CA ALA A 247 39.35 -67.87 -16.21
C ALA A 247 38.42 -69.09 -16.31
N ARG A 248 37.10 -68.88 -16.32
CA ARG A 248 36.11 -69.96 -16.52
C ARG A 248 36.22 -70.60 -17.90
N HIS A 249 36.37 -69.79 -18.96
CA HIS A 249 36.53 -70.29 -20.31
C HIS A 249 37.82 -71.11 -20.47
N ASN A 250 38.93 -70.64 -19.90
CA ASN A 250 40.20 -71.38 -19.90
C ASN A 250 40.10 -72.70 -19.12
N ALA A 251 39.44 -72.70 -17.96
CA ALA A 251 39.21 -73.92 -17.18
C ALA A 251 38.33 -74.93 -17.93
N TYR A 252 37.28 -74.44 -18.61
CA TYR A 252 36.42 -75.27 -19.45
C TYR A 252 37.20 -75.89 -20.63
N ASN A 253 37.99 -75.09 -21.35
CA ASN A 253 38.81 -75.58 -22.46
C ASN A 253 39.87 -76.60 -22.00
N ALA A 254 40.45 -76.42 -20.81
CA ALA A 254 41.39 -77.39 -20.24
C ALA A 254 40.69 -78.70 -19.89
N TYR A 255 39.48 -78.64 -19.34
CA TYR A 255 38.65 -79.80 -19.05
C TYR A 255 38.24 -80.55 -20.33
N GLU A 256 37.78 -79.86 -21.38
CA GLU A 256 37.47 -80.48 -22.67
C GLU A 256 38.68 -81.19 -23.28
N LYS A 257 39.86 -80.57 -23.27
CA LYS A 257 41.09 -81.22 -23.75
C LYS A 257 41.43 -82.48 -22.96
N SER A 258 41.25 -82.46 -21.64
CA SER A 258 41.50 -83.63 -20.80
C SER A 258 40.53 -84.80 -21.05
N ILE A 259 39.34 -84.54 -21.60
CA ILE A 259 38.37 -85.58 -21.99
C ILE A 259 38.71 -86.19 -23.36
N VAL A 260 39.25 -85.40 -24.28
CA VAL A 260 39.56 -85.84 -25.66
C VAL A 260 40.86 -86.67 -25.73
N GLU A 261 41.72 -86.60 -24.71
CA GLU A 261 42.99 -87.33 -24.62
C GLU A 261 42.91 -88.67 -23.84
N ILE A 262 41.69 -89.13 -23.47
CA ILE A 262 41.41 -90.46 -22.90
C ILE A 262 40.86 -91.39 -23.99
#